data_AF-A0A1Y1IJZ7-F1
#
_entry.id   AF-A0A1Y1IJZ7-F1
#
_cell.length_a   1.000
_cell.length_b   1.000
_cell.length_c   1.000
_cell.angle_alpha   90.00
_cell.angle_beta   90.00
_cell.angle_gamma   90.00
#
_symmetry.space_group_name_H-M   'P 1'
#
loop_
_entity.id
_entity.type
_entity.pdbx_description
1 polymer ?
#
loop_
_entity_poly.entity_id
_entity_poly.type
_entity_poly.pdbx_seq_one_letter_code
_entity_poly.pdbx_strand_id
1 'polypeptide(L)'
;MEAVMDDPSVHPKVKELLSLPQPPQRTEPWYEMRKQMLTASDLAAAIGENPYERPYNLLLKKCGLGPVFTGNACTEYGAALEDTVVEKFCKQYGWRHFDAGLLRHPTIDFLGGSPDGLLSSHDGSRFAILEIKCPLIKDIKDEVPSYYFPQIQLCMQICQAERCFFVQYRPESLWQKEEFSVLDVPRDDAWFEKILPVAEDFWKQVLYHRANGGVELIAKMESQRINSACRFVIYVLIGCFLWQLDGFMCMAYIATLLLFVLFGESKARSTTRQRVEKAYAVAEGRDGRECRMPTDDNPFGNFMVTDFDDPDRPPACDPEDVQEEIDSKFYKNLYRNVDDLYEKESSARQFYTNPVTAVCNDQVEFARSLYQDMGSRRRHGMAY
;
A
#
# COMPACT_ATOMS: atom_id res chain seq x y z
N MET A 1 -5.19 25.87 15.48
CA MET A 1 -3.93 26.36 14.88
C MET A 1 -3.66 27.83 15.23
N GLU A 2 -4.59 28.77 14.98
CA GLU A 2 -4.37 30.21 15.28
C GLU A 2 -3.95 30.48 16.74
N ALA A 3 -4.63 29.88 17.73
CA ALA A 3 -4.28 30.05 19.14
C ALA A 3 -2.87 29.55 19.53
N VAL A 4 -2.28 28.62 18.76
CA VAL A 4 -0.92 28.10 19.00
C VAL A 4 0.14 28.98 18.31
N MET A 5 -0.21 29.57 17.17
CA MET A 5 0.66 30.46 16.40
C MET A 5 0.99 31.74 17.17
N ASP A 6 0.02 32.27 17.93
CA ASP A 6 0.17 33.52 18.67
C ASP A 6 0.73 33.35 20.09
N ASP A 7 0.85 32.12 20.59
CA ASP A 7 1.32 31.84 21.95
C ASP A 7 2.86 31.99 22.04
N PRO A 8 3.41 33.00 22.74
CA PRO A 8 4.86 33.22 22.82
C PRO A 8 5.60 32.12 23.60
N SER A 9 4.87 31.27 24.34
CA SER A 9 5.43 30.17 25.11
C SER A 9 5.58 28.86 24.32
N VAL A 10 5.25 28.86 23.03
CA VAL A 10 5.47 27.73 22.11
C VAL A 10 6.73 27.97 21.30
N HIS A 11 7.59 26.95 21.24
CA HIS A 11 8.84 27.01 20.51
C HIS A 11 8.62 27.37 19.03
N PRO A 12 9.42 28.28 18.44
CA PRO A 12 9.22 28.75 17.06
C PRO A 12 9.19 27.64 16.01
N LYS A 13 10.03 26.60 16.16
CA LYS A 13 10.07 25.44 15.27
C LYS A 13 8.74 24.68 15.24
N VAL A 14 8.04 24.56 16.38
CA VAL A 14 6.72 23.91 16.40
C VAL A 14 5.73 24.71 15.56
N LYS A 15 5.72 26.05 15.71
CA LYS A 15 4.84 26.92 14.93
C LYS A 15 5.13 26.84 13.43
N GLU A 16 6.41 26.86 13.07
CA GLU A 16 6.88 26.67 11.68
C GLU A 16 6.36 25.35 11.11
N LEU A 17 6.61 24.23 11.78
CA LEU A 17 6.19 22.90 11.31
C LEU A 17 4.67 22.78 11.23
N LEU A 18 3.94 23.29 12.22
CA LEU A 18 2.47 23.31 12.20
C LEU A 18 1.92 24.17 11.05
N SER A 19 2.61 25.25 10.65
CA SER A 19 2.15 26.08 9.53
C SER A 19 2.28 25.43 8.16
N LEU A 20 3.06 24.35 8.04
CA LEU A 20 3.23 23.62 6.78
C LEU A 20 1.95 22.87 6.39
N PRO A 21 1.69 22.72 5.08
CA PRO A 21 0.52 21.98 4.59
C PRO A 21 0.60 20.52 5.03
N GLN A 22 -0.32 20.12 5.90
CA GLN A 22 -0.39 18.78 6.46
C GLN A 22 -1.77 18.20 6.16
N PRO A 23 -1.87 17.19 5.28
CA PRO A 23 -3.13 16.49 5.10
C PRO A 23 -3.50 15.79 6.41
N PRO A 24 -4.79 15.81 6.83
CA PRO A 24 -5.20 15.11 8.03
C PRO A 24 -4.84 13.63 7.94
N GLN A 25 -4.38 13.04 9.04
CA GLN A 25 -3.90 11.67 9.05
C GLN A 25 -5.00 10.69 8.60
N ARG A 26 -4.63 9.61 7.90
CA ARG A 26 -5.56 8.57 7.42
C ARG A 26 -6.61 9.05 6.40
N THR A 27 -6.37 10.18 5.74
CA THR A 27 -7.20 10.66 4.62
C THR A 27 -6.58 10.32 3.26
N GLU A 28 -7.37 10.35 2.19
CA GLU A 28 -6.88 10.08 0.82
C GLU A 28 -5.70 10.99 0.43
N PRO A 29 -5.73 12.32 0.67
CA PRO A 29 -4.57 13.18 0.40
C PRO A 29 -3.32 12.79 1.18
N TRP A 30 -3.48 12.27 2.41
CA TRP A 30 -2.37 11.76 3.20
C TRP A 30 -1.76 10.50 2.59
N TYR A 31 -2.59 9.54 2.16
CA TYR A 31 -2.11 8.34 1.47
C TYR A 31 -1.42 8.66 0.14
N GLU A 32 -1.98 9.56 -0.67
CA GLU A 32 -1.39 10.01 -1.93
C GLU A 32 -0.03 10.69 -1.72
N MET A 33 0.06 11.58 -0.74
CA MET A 33 1.34 12.22 -0.40
C MET A 33 2.39 11.17 0.02
N ARG A 34 2.02 10.14 0.81
CA ARG A 34 2.92 9.04 1.20
C ARG A 34 3.35 8.15 0.03
N LYS A 35 2.53 8.01 -1.01
CA LYS A 35 2.92 7.28 -2.21
C LYS A 35 4.08 7.99 -2.91
N GLN A 36 4.13 9.31 -2.89
CA GLN A 36 5.16 10.09 -3.58
C GLN A 36 6.49 10.26 -2.82
N MET A 37 6.66 9.60 -1.67
CA MET A 37 7.88 9.72 -0.85
C MET A 37 8.22 8.42 -0.12
N LEU A 38 9.48 8.30 0.30
CA LEU A 38 9.95 7.33 1.27
C LEU A 38 9.68 7.88 2.67
N THR A 39 8.80 7.21 3.42
CA THR A 39 8.41 7.65 4.75
C THR A 39 9.35 7.13 5.84
N ALA A 40 9.41 7.79 7.00
CA ALA A 40 10.26 7.40 8.12
C ALA A 40 10.08 5.93 8.54
N SER A 41 8.84 5.44 8.59
CA SER A 41 8.55 4.03 8.91
C SER A 41 9.02 3.04 7.84
N ASP A 42 9.15 3.49 6.59
CA ASP A 42 9.63 2.66 5.47
C ASP A 42 11.18 2.64 5.39
N LEU A 43 11.87 3.61 6.00
CA LEU A 43 13.31 3.79 5.83
C LEU A 43 14.12 2.56 6.26
N ALA A 44 13.77 1.96 7.40
CA ALA A 44 14.41 0.74 7.88
C ALA A 44 14.30 -0.42 6.88
N ALA A 45 13.15 -0.54 6.19
CA ALA A 45 12.97 -1.55 5.15
C ALA A 45 13.73 -1.21 3.87
N ALA A 46 13.84 0.08 3.50
CA ALA A 46 14.62 0.52 2.35
C ALA A 46 16.12 0.22 2.50
N ILE A 47 16.68 0.44 3.69
CA ILE A 47 18.11 0.17 3.98
C ILE A 47 18.39 -1.29 4.37
N GLY A 48 17.36 -2.14 4.46
CA GLY A 48 17.50 -3.57 4.76
C GLY A 48 17.70 -3.93 6.23
N GLU A 49 17.40 -3.02 7.16
CA GLU A 49 17.49 -3.23 8.62
C GLU A 49 16.16 -3.68 9.25
N ASN A 50 15.07 -3.69 8.50
CA ASN A 50 13.76 -4.15 8.98
C ASN A 50 13.65 -5.69 8.95
N PRO A 51 13.40 -6.36 10.09
CA PRO A 51 13.25 -7.82 10.13
C PRO A 51 11.90 -8.33 9.56
N TYR A 52 10.90 -7.45 9.43
CA TYR A 52 9.54 -7.80 8.99
C TYR A 52 9.32 -7.59 7.50
N GLU A 53 10.01 -6.62 6.90
CA GLU A 53 9.83 -6.25 5.50
C GLU A 53 11.17 -6.11 4.79
N ARG A 54 11.34 -6.86 3.69
CA ARG A 54 12.54 -6.78 2.85
C ARG A 54 12.45 -5.56 1.91
N PRO A 55 13.58 -4.97 1.48
CA PRO A 55 13.59 -3.86 0.53
C PRO A 55 12.79 -4.14 -0.75
N TYR A 56 12.86 -5.37 -1.25
CA TYR A 56 12.09 -5.80 -2.43
C TYR A 56 10.56 -5.72 -2.24
N ASN A 57 10.06 -6.08 -1.06
CA ASN A 57 8.63 -6.02 -0.77
C ASN A 57 8.17 -4.55 -0.66
N LEU A 58 8.98 -3.70 -0.04
CA LEU A 58 8.74 -2.27 0.01
C LEU A 58 8.74 -1.66 -1.40
N LEU A 59 9.65 -2.10 -2.28
CA LEU A 59 9.72 -1.65 -3.67
C LEU A 59 8.43 -1.99 -4.44
N LEU A 60 7.91 -3.22 -4.29
CA LEU A 60 6.62 -3.62 -4.85
C LEU A 60 5.47 -2.74 -4.31
N LYS A 61 5.44 -2.51 -3.00
CA LYS A 61 4.44 -1.65 -2.33
C LYS A 61 4.49 -0.22 -2.87
N LYS A 62 5.69 0.37 -3.02
CA LYS A 62 5.86 1.73 -3.58
C LYS A 62 5.54 1.79 -5.07
N CYS A 63 5.60 0.69 -5.81
CA CYS A 63 5.17 0.63 -7.21
C CYS A 63 3.69 0.29 -7.39
N GLY A 64 2.91 0.14 -6.31
CA GLY A 64 1.48 -0.24 -6.39
C GLY A 64 1.25 -1.72 -6.75
N LEU A 65 2.31 -2.55 -6.72
CA LEU A 65 2.25 -3.98 -7.04
C LEU A 65 2.19 -4.87 -5.78
N GLY A 66 2.36 -4.27 -4.61
CA GLY A 66 2.31 -4.96 -3.32
C GLY A 66 0.89 -5.08 -2.77
N PRO A 67 0.66 -5.97 -1.79
CA PRO A 67 -0.63 -6.07 -1.11
C PRO A 67 -0.95 -4.75 -0.41
N VAL A 68 -2.22 -4.34 -0.51
CA VAL A 68 -2.73 -3.18 0.24
C VAL A 68 -2.78 -3.55 1.72
N PHE A 69 -2.24 -2.69 2.57
CA PHE A 69 -2.31 -2.88 4.02
C PHE A 69 -3.71 -2.52 4.52
N THR A 70 -4.45 -3.51 5.03
CA THR A 70 -5.83 -3.34 5.51
C THR A 70 -5.93 -3.07 7.02
N GLY A 71 -4.81 -2.79 7.69
CA GLY A 71 -4.76 -2.67 9.16
C GLY A 71 -4.60 -4.02 9.86
N ASN A 72 -4.17 -3.98 11.13
CA ASN A 72 -4.17 -5.14 12.02
C ASN A 72 -4.45 -4.74 13.48
N ALA A 73 -4.77 -5.73 14.32
CA ALA A 73 -5.09 -5.51 15.74
C ALA A 73 -3.98 -4.77 16.52
N CYS A 74 -2.70 -4.97 16.15
CA CYS A 74 -1.59 -4.26 16.79
C CYS A 74 -1.59 -2.76 16.46
N THR A 75 -1.92 -2.39 15.22
CA THR A 75 -2.01 -0.97 14.82
C THR A 75 -3.20 -0.26 15.45
N GLU A 76 -4.34 -0.95 15.59
CA GLU A 76 -5.52 -0.40 16.27
C GLU A 76 -5.27 -0.24 17.77
N TYR A 77 -4.65 -1.23 18.40
CA TYR A 77 -4.25 -1.18 19.81
C TYR A 77 -3.30 -0.01 20.10
N GLY A 78 -2.30 0.20 19.24
CA GLY A 78 -1.37 1.32 19.36
C GLY A 78 -2.08 2.66 19.31
N ALA A 79 -2.89 2.89 18.26
CA ALA A 79 -3.63 4.13 18.07
C ALA A 79 -4.58 4.44 19.24
N ALA A 80 -5.21 3.42 19.84
CA ALA A 80 -6.11 3.61 20.98
C ALA A 80 -5.39 4.07 22.26
N LEU A 81 -4.08 3.85 22.37
CA LEU A 81 -3.29 4.18 23.56
C LEU A 81 -2.45 5.44 23.42
N GLU A 82 -2.24 5.94 22.20
CA GLU A 82 -1.37 7.10 21.92
C GLU A 82 -1.71 8.31 22.80
N ASP A 83 -2.98 8.73 22.86
CA ASP A 83 -3.42 9.87 23.68
C ASP A 83 -3.10 9.68 25.18
N THR A 84 -3.28 8.45 25.69
CA THR A 84 -2.99 8.13 27.09
C THR A 84 -1.49 8.22 27.38
N VAL A 85 -0.66 7.78 26.43
CA VAL A 85 0.80 7.86 26.53
C VAL A 85 1.26 9.31 26.51
N VAL A 86 0.71 10.12 25.60
CA VAL A 86 0.99 11.56 25.51
C VAL A 86 0.66 12.26 26.82
N GLU A 87 -0.52 12.04 27.37
CA GLU A 87 -0.94 12.66 28.64
C GLU A 87 0.01 12.28 29.78
N LYS A 88 0.31 10.98 29.94
CA LYS A 88 1.25 10.48 30.95
C LYS A 88 2.63 11.09 30.80
N PHE A 89 3.16 11.10 29.58
CA PHE A 89 4.48 11.66 29.27
C PHE A 89 4.53 13.16 29.61
N CYS A 90 3.56 13.94 29.12
CA CYS A 90 3.53 15.39 29.35
C CYS A 90 3.42 15.73 30.84
N LYS A 91 2.59 14.98 31.59
CA LYS A 91 2.44 15.16 33.04
C LYS A 91 3.70 14.83 33.83
N GLN A 92 4.44 13.80 33.42
CA GLN A 92 5.64 13.34 34.13
C GLN A 92 6.88 14.19 33.81
N TYR A 93 7.03 14.63 32.55
CA TYR A 93 8.25 15.30 32.07
C TYR A 93 8.09 16.80 31.81
N GLY A 94 6.88 17.35 31.93
CA GLY A 94 6.63 18.79 31.82
C GLY A 94 6.83 19.34 30.40
N TRP A 95 6.37 18.60 29.39
CA TRP A 95 6.36 19.03 28.00
C TRP A 95 4.94 19.39 27.54
N ARG A 96 4.86 20.32 26.59
CA ARG A 96 3.64 20.56 25.81
C ARG A 96 3.74 19.78 24.51
N HIS A 97 2.73 18.97 24.23
CA HIS A 97 2.63 18.17 23.01
C HIS A 97 1.73 18.87 21.98
N PHE A 98 2.09 18.68 20.71
CA PHE A 98 1.35 19.16 19.55
C PHE A 98 1.37 18.07 18.47
N ASP A 99 0.21 17.78 17.88
CA ASP A 99 0.10 16.82 16.78
C ASP A 99 0.76 17.34 15.51
N ALA A 100 1.52 16.48 14.84
CA ALA A 100 2.02 16.73 13.50
C ALA A 100 1.46 15.67 12.53
N GLY A 101 1.06 16.13 11.36
CA GLY A 101 0.74 15.28 10.23
C GLY A 101 2.01 14.84 9.48
N LEU A 102 1.82 14.54 8.20
CA LEU A 102 2.93 14.15 7.33
C LEU A 102 3.73 15.40 6.91
N LEU A 103 4.99 15.43 7.35
CA LEU A 103 5.96 16.48 7.03
C LEU A 103 6.93 15.98 5.96
N ARG A 104 7.30 16.86 5.04
CA ARG A 104 8.34 16.62 4.03
C ARG A 104 9.68 17.13 4.55
N HIS A 105 10.77 16.45 4.20
CA HIS A 105 12.11 16.92 4.52
C HIS A 105 12.38 18.28 3.87
N PRO A 106 13.00 19.25 4.58
CA PRO A 106 13.14 20.63 4.10
C PRO A 106 13.97 20.78 2.81
N THR A 107 14.90 19.84 2.55
CA THR A 107 15.81 19.89 1.40
C THR A 107 15.75 18.67 0.48
N ILE A 108 15.04 17.61 0.86
CA ILE A 108 15.08 16.31 0.15
C ILE A 108 13.65 15.85 -0.13
N ASP A 109 13.15 16.15 -1.33
CA ASP A 109 11.72 16.05 -1.62
C ASP A 109 11.12 14.65 -1.49
N PHE A 110 11.93 13.61 -1.72
CA PHE A 110 11.48 12.22 -1.64
C PHE A 110 11.43 11.67 -0.22
N LEU A 111 11.84 12.42 0.80
CA LEU A 111 11.81 11.99 2.20
C LEU A 111 10.67 12.66 2.95
N GLY A 112 9.95 11.88 3.76
CA GLY A 112 8.88 12.40 4.61
C GLY A 112 8.67 11.56 5.86
N GLY A 113 7.91 12.09 6.81
CA GLY A 113 7.76 11.50 8.14
C GLY A 113 6.63 12.16 8.91
N SER A 114 6.06 11.42 9.84
CA SER A 114 4.98 11.90 10.71
C SER A 114 5.43 11.52 12.12
N PRO A 115 6.09 12.42 12.87
CA PRO A 115 6.39 12.15 14.26
C PRO A 115 5.08 12.06 15.05
N ASP A 116 5.04 11.23 16.09
CA ASP A 116 3.84 11.06 16.93
C ASP A 116 3.55 12.32 17.77
N GLY A 117 4.53 13.20 17.93
CA GLY A 117 4.31 14.53 18.51
C GLY A 117 5.48 15.48 18.37
N LEU A 118 5.16 16.77 18.31
CA LEU A 118 6.11 17.86 18.47
C LEU A 118 6.06 18.33 19.93
N LEU A 119 7.22 18.51 20.56
CA LEU A 119 7.32 18.88 21.96
C LEU A 119 7.91 20.28 22.10
N SER A 120 7.22 21.14 22.85
CA SER A 120 7.74 22.43 23.30
C SER A 120 7.83 22.44 24.82
N SER A 121 8.92 22.97 25.36
CA SER A 121 8.94 23.28 26.80
C SER A 121 7.98 24.43 27.10
N HIS A 122 7.53 24.55 28.35
CA HIS A 122 6.54 25.55 28.77
C HIS A 122 7.01 27.00 28.62
N ASP A 123 8.32 27.23 28.56
CA ASP A 123 8.95 28.53 28.33
C ASP A 123 9.26 28.78 26.84
N GLY A 124 8.94 27.83 25.95
CA GLY A 124 9.24 27.88 24.52
C GLY A 124 10.72 27.78 24.17
N SER A 125 11.61 27.48 25.13
CA SER A 125 13.07 27.52 24.91
C SER A 125 13.65 26.24 24.32
N ARG A 126 12.96 25.11 24.50
CA ARG A 126 13.42 23.78 24.05
C ARG A 126 12.40 23.14 23.14
N PHE A 127 12.93 22.39 22.18
CA PHE A 127 12.20 21.60 21.21
C PHE A 127 12.72 20.17 21.16
N ALA A 128 11.80 19.22 21.02
CA ALA A 128 12.07 17.80 20.80
C ALA A 128 10.91 17.19 20.01
N ILE A 129 11.07 15.96 19.54
CA ILE A 129 9.97 15.17 18.99
C ILE A 129 9.66 13.97 19.89
N LEU A 130 8.47 13.43 19.73
CA LEU A 130 7.98 12.26 20.45
C LEU A 130 7.72 11.13 19.44
N GLU A 131 8.17 9.92 19.78
CA GLU A 131 7.86 8.69 19.04
C GLU A 131 7.35 7.66 20.04
N ILE A 132 6.14 7.16 19.85
CA ILE A 132 5.41 6.29 20.76
C ILE A 132 5.27 4.91 20.13
N LYS A 133 5.55 3.86 20.90
CA LYS A 133 5.28 2.48 20.52
C LYS A 133 4.59 1.74 21.66
N CYS A 134 3.44 1.16 21.36
CA CYS A 134 2.66 0.35 22.29
C CYS A 134 2.65 -1.11 21.82
N PRO A 135 3.69 -1.91 22.15
CA PRO A 135 3.76 -3.29 21.68
C PRO A 135 2.72 -4.18 22.38
N LEU A 136 1.83 -4.78 21.59
CA LEU A 136 0.82 -5.71 22.11
C LEU A 136 1.43 -7.04 22.61
N ILE A 137 2.43 -7.57 21.88
CA ILE A 137 2.97 -8.92 22.11
C ILE A 137 4.43 -8.88 22.59
N LYS A 138 5.25 -7.99 22.04
CA LYS A 138 6.69 -7.95 22.31
C LYS A 138 6.99 -7.31 23.65
N ASP A 139 7.94 -7.88 24.36
CA ASP A 139 8.48 -7.28 25.59
C ASP A 139 9.14 -5.93 25.33
N ILE A 140 8.90 -5.01 26.27
CA ILE A 140 9.54 -3.71 26.28
C ILE A 140 10.96 -3.91 26.79
N LYS A 141 11.92 -3.35 26.05
CA LYS A 141 13.33 -3.32 26.45
C LYS A 141 13.75 -1.88 26.63
N ASP A 142 14.68 -1.64 27.54
CA ASP A 142 15.25 -0.31 27.79
C ASP A 142 16.33 0.07 26.76
N GLU A 143 16.05 -0.22 25.49
CA GLU A 143 16.88 0.11 24.34
C GLU A 143 15.97 0.38 23.14
N VAL A 144 16.45 1.18 22.17
CA VAL A 144 15.73 1.41 20.93
C VAL A 144 15.98 0.21 19.99
N PRO A 145 14.95 -0.55 19.58
CA PRO A 145 15.11 -1.58 18.58
C PRO A 145 15.70 -1.02 17.28
N SER A 146 16.67 -1.75 16.70
CA SER A 146 17.44 -1.27 15.53
C SER A 146 16.57 -0.79 14.38
N TYR A 147 15.44 -1.43 14.12
CA TYR A 147 14.53 -1.08 13.03
C TYR A 147 13.64 0.15 13.31
N TYR A 148 13.55 0.63 14.56
CA TYR A 148 12.91 1.92 14.88
C TYR A 148 13.89 3.09 14.82
N PHE A 149 15.20 2.85 14.98
CA PHE A 149 16.20 3.90 14.95
C PHE A 149 16.18 4.72 13.63
N PRO A 150 16.08 4.12 12.43
CA PRO A 150 15.96 4.89 11.20
C PRO A 150 14.73 5.80 11.14
N GLN A 151 13.60 5.33 11.68
CA GLN A 151 12.36 6.11 11.72
C GLN A 151 12.54 7.35 12.62
N ILE A 152 13.08 7.15 13.82
CA ILE A 152 13.35 8.22 14.79
C ILE A 152 14.32 9.26 14.19
N GLN A 153 15.44 8.79 13.64
CA GLN A 153 16.45 9.67 13.05
C GLN A 153 15.90 10.45 11.85
N LEU A 154 15.13 9.83 10.95
CA LEU A 154 14.55 10.57 9.82
C LEU A 154 13.54 11.62 10.28
N CYS A 155 12.68 11.31 11.27
CA CYS A 155 11.77 12.30 11.83
C CYS A 155 12.53 13.49 12.45
N MET A 156 13.65 13.25 13.15
CA MET A 156 14.51 14.31 13.66
C MET A 156 15.16 15.15 12.55
N GLN A 157 15.58 14.54 11.44
CA GLN A 157 16.11 15.27 10.28
C GLN A 157 15.05 16.17 9.65
N ILE A 158 13.85 15.64 9.43
CA ILE A 158 12.72 16.39 8.86
C ILE A 158 12.32 17.56 9.75
N CYS A 159 12.19 17.33 11.04
CA CYS A 159 11.75 18.35 12.00
C CYS A 159 12.89 19.29 12.43
N GLN A 160 14.13 18.98 12.05
CA GLN A 160 15.35 19.66 12.52
C GLN A 160 15.43 19.67 14.07
N ALA A 161 15.07 18.55 14.69
CA ALA A 161 15.09 18.36 16.14
C ALA A 161 16.42 17.76 16.60
N GLU A 162 17.00 18.25 17.69
CA GLU A 162 18.25 17.71 18.24
C GLU A 162 18.05 16.39 18.98
N ARG A 163 16.84 16.12 19.46
CA ARG A 163 16.50 14.95 20.25
C ARG A 163 15.07 14.46 20.03
N CYS A 164 14.87 13.17 20.25
CA CYS A 164 13.59 12.49 20.24
C CYS A 164 13.42 11.71 21.54
N PHE A 165 12.26 11.86 22.18
CA PHE A 165 11.85 10.95 23.24
C PHE A 165 11.15 9.76 22.62
N PHE A 166 11.77 8.59 22.74
CA PHE A 166 11.19 7.32 22.34
C PHE A 166 10.48 6.69 23.55
N VAL A 167 9.16 6.55 23.46
CA VAL A 167 8.32 6.06 24.55
C VAL A 167 7.77 4.70 24.20
N GLN A 168 7.95 3.75 25.10
CA GLN A 168 7.34 2.43 25.03
C GLN A 168 6.37 2.26 26.19
N TYR A 169 5.14 1.87 25.87
CA TYR A 169 4.09 1.74 26.88
C TYR A 169 3.31 0.44 26.76
N ARG A 170 3.08 -0.17 27.91
CA ARG A 170 2.15 -1.28 28.09
C ARG A 170 1.30 -1.01 29.34
N PRO A 171 -0.04 -0.93 29.21
CA PRO A 171 -0.91 -0.71 30.35
C PRO A 171 -0.92 -1.92 31.29
N GLU A 172 -1.30 -1.70 32.54
CA GLU A 172 -1.50 -2.77 33.51
C GLU A 172 -2.61 -3.74 33.05
N SER A 173 -2.37 -5.03 33.26
CA SER A 173 -3.34 -6.10 33.01
C SER A 173 -3.42 -7.03 34.22
N LEU A 174 -4.36 -7.97 34.21
CA LEU A 174 -4.52 -8.96 35.28
C LEU A 174 -3.24 -9.78 35.57
N TRP A 175 -2.32 -9.86 34.60
CA TRP A 175 -1.16 -10.74 34.65
C TRP A 175 0.18 -10.00 34.59
N GLN A 176 0.16 -8.70 34.30
CA GLN A 176 1.36 -7.90 34.05
C GLN A 176 1.18 -6.49 34.60
N LYS A 177 2.20 -5.97 35.27
CA LYS A 177 2.24 -4.58 35.74
C LYS A 177 2.36 -3.63 34.56
N GLU A 178 1.96 -2.39 34.77
CA GLU A 178 2.24 -1.29 33.84
C GLU A 178 3.75 -1.16 33.58
N GLU A 179 4.11 -1.00 32.31
CA GLU A 179 5.47 -0.71 31.88
C GLU A 179 5.47 0.58 31.06
N PHE A 180 6.31 1.55 31.47
CA PHE A 180 6.45 2.85 30.81
C PHE A 180 7.94 3.19 30.74
N SER A 181 8.56 2.94 29.59
CA SER A 181 9.96 3.23 29.31
C SER A 181 10.07 4.46 28.42
N VAL A 182 11.00 5.35 28.75
CA VAL A 182 11.26 6.60 28.03
C VAL A 182 12.75 6.70 27.79
N LEU A 183 13.14 6.78 26.52
CA LEU A 183 14.54 6.90 26.10
C LEU A 183 14.76 8.24 25.39
N ASP A 184 15.76 9.00 25.82
CA ASP A 184 16.21 10.21 25.12
C ASP A 184 17.22 9.83 24.03
N VAL A 185 16.83 10.02 22.77
CA VAL A 185 17.62 9.65 21.60
C VAL A 185 18.15 10.92 20.93
N PRO A 186 19.48 11.15 20.91
CA PRO A 186 20.05 12.28 20.20
C PRO A 186 20.02 12.08 18.68
N ARG A 187 19.97 13.19 17.95
CA ARG A 187 20.12 13.19 16.49
C ARG A 187 21.54 12.80 16.09
N ASP A 188 21.66 11.88 15.15
CA ASP A 188 22.92 11.42 14.57
C ASP A 188 22.98 11.80 13.09
N ASP A 189 23.54 12.98 12.83
CA ASP A 189 23.73 13.52 11.48
C ASP A 189 24.72 12.68 10.66
N ALA A 190 25.77 12.15 11.30
CA ALA A 190 26.78 11.34 10.64
C ALA A 190 26.22 9.98 10.18
N TRP A 191 25.37 9.37 11.00
CA TRP A 191 24.62 8.18 10.60
C TRP A 191 23.69 8.48 9.43
N PHE A 192 22.99 9.61 9.45
CA PHE A 192 22.07 10.00 8.38
C PHE A 192 22.80 10.23 7.04
N GLU A 193 23.93 10.93 7.06
CA GLU A 193 24.76 11.15 5.87
C GLU A 193 25.24 9.83 5.25
N LYS A 194 25.54 8.82 6.08
CA LYS A 194 25.95 7.50 5.61
C LYS A 194 24.82 6.72 4.94
N ILE A 195 23.59 6.81 5.44
CA ILE A 195 22.45 6.04 4.92
C ILE A 195 21.71 6.76 3.79
N LEU A 196 21.86 8.08 3.67
CA LEU A 196 21.18 8.87 2.66
C LEU A 196 21.43 8.37 1.23
N PRO A 197 22.68 8.03 0.80
CA PRO A 197 22.92 7.47 -0.53
C PRO A 197 22.18 6.16 -0.79
N VAL A 198 22.01 5.32 0.24
CA VAL A 198 21.29 4.04 0.13
C VAL A 198 19.79 4.29 -0.04
N ALA A 199 19.23 5.22 0.73
CA ALA A 199 17.83 5.64 0.59
C ALA A 199 17.56 6.29 -0.78
N GLU A 200 18.51 7.08 -1.28
CA GLU A 200 18.43 7.72 -2.59
C GLU A 200 18.48 6.69 -3.73
N ASP A 201 19.40 5.71 -3.67
CA ASP A 201 19.46 4.62 -4.64
C ASP A 201 18.16 3.80 -4.65
N PHE A 202 17.63 3.47 -3.46
CA PHE A 202 16.35 2.80 -3.34
C PHE A 202 15.23 3.61 -4.00
N TRP A 203 15.17 4.92 -3.77
CA TRP A 203 14.14 5.77 -4.38
C TRP A 203 14.31 5.89 -5.90
N LYS A 204 15.54 5.94 -6.41
CA LYS A 204 15.82 5.89 -7.85
C LYS A 204 15.28 4.60 -8.48
N GLN A 205 15.42 3.45 -7.80
CA GLN A 205 14.82 2.18 -8.26
C GLN A 205 13.28 2.24 -8.28
N VAL A 206 12.66 2.86 -7.27
CA VAL A 206 11.19 3.07 -7.26
C VAL A 206 10.76 3.89 -8.48
N LEU A 207 11.43 5.01 -8.75
CA LEU A 207 11.11 5.87 -9.89
C LEU A 207 11.33 5.14 -11.24
N TYR A 208 12.43 4.41 -11.38
CA TYR A 208 12.70 3.59 -12.56
C TYR A 208 11.60 2.57 -12.81
N HIS A 209 11.21 1.81 -11.79
CA HIS A 209 10.17 0.79 -11.97
C HIS A 209 8.79 1.39 -12.20
N ARG A 210 8.45 2.54 -11.60
CA ARG A 210 7.21 3.27 -11.92
C ARG A 210 7.18 3.72 -13.39
N ALA A 211 8.27 4.27 -13.90
CA ALA A 211 8.36 4.72 -15.29
C ALA A 211 8.27 3.56 -16.30
N ASN A 212 8.77 2.38 -15.93
CA ASN A 212 8.75 1.17 -16.77
C ASN A 212 7.59 0.22 -16.45
N GLY A 213 6.53 0.70 -15.77
CA GLY A 213 5.33 -0.09 -15.49
C GLY A 213 5.55 -1.32 -14.59
N GLY A 214 6.67 -1.39 -13.89
CA GLY A 214 7.00 -2.45 -12.92
C GLY A 214 7.21 -3.85 -13.52
N VAL A 215 7.39 -3.96 -14.84
CA VAL A 215 7.48 -5.23 -15.58
C VAL A 215 8.55 -6.16 -15.01
N GLU A 216 9.75 -5.65 -14.74
CA GLU A 216 10.85 -6.43 -14.17
C GLU A 216 10.54 -6.96 -12.77
N LEU A 217 9.83 -6.17 -11.95
CA LEU A 217 9.42 -6.58 -10.60
C LEU A 217 8.37 -7.68 -10.67
N ILE A 218 7.41 -7.58 -11.58
CA ILE A 218 6.39 -8.61 -11.80
C ILE A 218 7.06 -9.92 -12.22
N ALA A 219 7.95 -9.88 -13.22
CA ALA A 219 8.67 -11.07 -13.69
C ALA A 219 9.50 -11.72 -12.56
N LYS A 220 10.18 -10.90 -11.75
CA LYS A 220 10.95 -11.39 -10.60
C LYS A 220 10.07 -12.00 -9.52
N MET A 221 8.91 -11.40 -9.23
CA MET A 221 7.93 -11.93 -8.28
C MET A 221 7.41 -13.29 -8.74
N GLU A 222 7.07 -13.44 -10.02
CA GLU A 222 6.61 -14.72 -10.57
C GLU A 222 7.69 -15.79 -10.51
N SER A 223 8.93 -15.45 -10.87
CA SER A 223 10.06 -16.37 -10.75
C SER A 223 10.24 -16.85 -9.30
N GLN A 224 10.13 -15.96 -8.31
CA GLN A 224 10.19 -16.34 -6.89
C GLN A 224 9.05 -17.26 -6.46
N ARG A 225 7.83 -17.05 -6.98
CA ARG A 225 6.68 -17.94 -6.73
C ARG A 225 6.92 -19.34 -7.29
N ILE A 226 7.38 -19.44 -8.54
CA ILE A 226 7.71 -20.72 -9.18
C ILE A 226 8.83 -21.43 -8.40
N ASN A 227 9.91 -20.72 -8.08
CA ASN A 227 11.03 -21.28 -7.30
C ASN A 227 10.57 -21.80 -5.93
N SER A 228 9.65 -21.10 -5.26
CA SER A 228 9.12 -21.51 -3.96
C SER A 228 8.23 -22.75 -4.09
N ALA A 229 7.38 -22.82 -5.12
CA ALA A 229 6.56 -23.99 -5.41
C ALA A 229 7.41 -25.23 -5.76
N CYS A 230 8.43 -25.06 -6.61
CA CYS A 230 9.36 -26.13 -6.94
C CYS A 230 10.10 -26.65 -5.70
N ARG A 231 10.59 -25.76 -4.82
CA ARG A 231 11.24 -26.16 -3.56
C ARG A 231 10.30 -26.93 -2.64
N PHE A 232 9.08 -26.44 -2.46
CA PHE A 232 8.07 -27.11 -1.64
C PHE A 232 7.83 -28.54 -2.14
N VAL A 233 7.69 -28.73 -3.45
CA VAL A 233 7.47 -30.08 -4.00
C VAL A 233 8.71 -30.96 -3.85
N ILE A 234 9.91 -30.44 -4.08
CA ILE A 234 11.14 -31.19 -3.81
C ILE A 234 11.17 -31.68 -2.36
N TYR A 235 10.79 -30.84 -1.40
CA TYR A 235 10.73 -31.23 0.01
C TYR A 235 9.64 -32.29 0.29
N VAL A 236 8.47 -32.20 -0.33
CA VAL A 236 7.42 -33.22 -0.23
C VAL A 236 7.90 -34.55 -0.80
N LEU A 237 8.55 -34.55 -1.97
CA LEU A 237 9.09 -35.75 -2.60
C LEU A 237 10.16 -36.42 -1.74
N ILE A 238 11.07 -35.64 -1.15
CA ILE A 238 12.05 -36.14 -0.18
C ILE A 238 11.34 -36.75 1.04
N GLY A 239 10.31 -36.10 1.56
CA GLY A 239 9.50 -36.62 2.67
C GLY A 239 8.82 -37.95 2.35
N CYS A 240 8.17 -38.05 1.18
CA CYS A 240 7.54 -39.30 0.72
C CYS A 240 8.55 -40.43 0.53
N PHE A 241 9.73 -40.12 -0.03
CA PHE A 241 10.81 -41.07 -0.18
C PHE A 241 11.29 -41.61 1.17
N LEU A 242 11.50 -40.72 2.14
CA LEU A 242 11.91 -41.09 3.50
C LEU A 242 10.83 -41.90 4.25
N TRP A 243 9.55 -41.69 3.93
CA TRP A 243 8.43 -42.43 4.52
C TRP A 243 8.18 -43.80 3.84
N GLN A 244 8.96 -44.19 2.82
CA GLN A 244 8.72 -45.42 2.06
C GLN A 244 7.30 -45.52 1.48
N LEU A 245 6.69 -44.38 1.13
CA LEU A 245 5.44 -44.35 0.40
C LEU A 245 5.63 -44.95 -1.00
N ASP A 246 4.67 -45.76 -1.43
CA ASP A 246 4.72 -46.57 -2.65
C ASP A 246 5.16 -45.73 -3.89
N GLY A 247 6.05 -46.28 -4.73
CA GLY A 247 6.70 -45.55 -5.82
C GLY A 247 5.71 -44.95 -6.84
N PHE A 248 4.52 -45.54 -6.93
CA PHE A 248 3.40 -45.06 -7.75
C PHE A 248 2.87 -43.69 -7.28
N MET A 249 2.80 -43.45 -5.97
CA MET A 249 2.36 -42.15 -5.41
C MET A 249 3.39 -41.06 -5.67
N CYS A 250 4.68 -41.40 -5.64
CA CYS A 250 5.75 -40.47 -5.99
C CYS A 250 5.69 -40.06 -7.46
N MET A 251 5.43 -41.00 -8.37
CA MET A 251 5.25 -40.73 -9.80
C MET A 251 4.02 -39.85 -10.08
N ALA A 252 2.90 -40.10 -9.39
CA ALA A 252 1.71 -39.26 -9.47
C ALA A 252 1.98 -37.83 -8.99
N TYR A 253 2.75 -37.65 -7.91
CA TYR A 253 3.12 -36.33 -7.40
C TYR A 253 4.04 -35.57 -8.37
N ILE A 254 5.01 -36.26 -8.99
CA ILE A 254 5.89 -35.68 -10.02
C ILE A 254 5.11 -35.30 -11.27
N ALA A 255 4.16 -36.14 -11.72
CA ALA A 255 3.29 -35.82 -12.85
C ALA A 255 2.39 -34.61 -12.56
N THR A 256 1.86 -34.51 -11.34
CA THR A 256 1.07 -33.35 -10.90
C THR A 256 1.94 -32.10 -10.81
N LEU A 257 3.20 -32.21 -10.38
CA LEU A 257 4.18 -31.11 -10.41
C LEU A 257 4.46 -30.64 -11.84
N LEU A 258 4.72 -31.58 -12.75
CA LEU A 258 4.98 -31.26 -14.16
C LEU A 258 3.78 -30.55 -14.78
N LEU A 259 2.56 -31.02 -14.51
CA LEU A 259 1.34 -30.34 -14.95
C LEU A 259 1.22 -28.96 -14.30
N PHE A 260 1.43 -28.83 -12.99
CA PHE A 260 1.36 -27.54 -12.31
C PHE A 260 2.42 -26.54 -12.78
N VAL A 261 3.64 -26.98 -13.05
CA VAL A 261 4.72 -26.14 -13.60
C VAL A 261 4.42 -25.76 -15.04
N LEU A 262 3.98 -26.69 -15.89
CA LEU A 262 3.63 -26.39 -17.28
C LEU A 262 2.41 -25.47 -17.39
N PHE A 263 1.36 -25.72 -16.61
CA PHE A 263 0.19 -24.83 -16.53
C PHE A 263 0.54 -23.49 -15.86
N GLY A 264 1.37 -23.52 -14.83
CA GLY A 264 1.86 -22.34 -14.11
C GLY A 264 2.70 -21.44 -15.00
N GLU A 265 3.65 -21.99 -15.76
CA GLU A 265 4.44 -21.25 -16.74
C GLU A 265 3.59 -20.76 -17.91
N SER A 266 2.64 -21.56 -18.40
CA SER A 266 1.73 -21.15 -19.48
C SER A 266 0.85 -19.99 -19.05
N LYS A 267 0.27 -20.05 -17.84
CA LYS A 267 -0.62 -19.01 -17.32
C LYS A 267 0.17 -17.78 -16.86
N ALA A 268 1.32 -17.96 -16.21
CA ALA A 268 2.22 -16.85 -15.84
C ALA A 268 2.74 -16.12 -17.08
N ARG A 269 3.17 -16.83 -18.13
CA ARG A 269 3.55 -16.19 -19.41
C ARG A 269 2.38 -15.47 -20.05
N SER A 270 1.16 -16.00 -20.06
CA SER A 270 0.02 -15.28 -20.65
C SER A 270 -0.34 -14.05 -19.83
N THR A 271 -0.40 -14.17 -18.50
CA THR A 271 -0.82 -13.08 -17.59
C THR A 271 0.25 -11.99 -17.51
N THR A 272 1.52 -12.34 -17.41
CA THR A 272 2.63 -11.39 -17.48
C THR A 272 2.68 -10.73 -18.84
N ARG A 273 2.55 -11.46 -19.94
CA ARG A 273 2.49 -10.82 -21.26
C ARG A 273 1.34 -9.82 -21.35
N GLN A 274 0.15 -10.16 -20.85
CA GLN A 274 -1.02 -9.29 -20.87
C GLN A 274 -0.84 -8.06 -19.95
N ARG A 275 -0.28 -8.24 -18.74
CA ARG A 275 0.03 -7.15 -17.80
C ARG A 275 1.16 -6.25 -18.29
N VAL A 276 2.16 -6.83 -18.94
CA VAL A 276 3.28 -6.13 -19.54
C VAL A 276 2.81 -5.35 -20.77
N GLU A 277 2.01 -5.95 -21.64
CA GLU A 277 1.37 -5.25 -22.78
C GLU A 277 0.48 -4.09 -22.28
N LYS A 278 -0.30 -4.29 -21.22
CA LYS A 278 -1.10 -3.22 -20.58
C LYS A 278 -0.23 -2.13 -19.96
N ALA A 279 0.87 -2.49 -19.28
CA ALA A 279 1.81 -1.54 -18.70
C ALA A 279 2.60 -0.74 -19.76
N TYR A 280 3.00 -1.37 -20.86
CA TYR A 280 3.63 -0.70 -22.00
C TYR A 280 2.64 0.21 -22.74
N ALA A 281 1.37 -0.19 -22.89
CA ALA A 281 0.33 0.65 -23.50
C ALA A 281 0.08 1.94 -22.69
N VAL A 282 0.11 1.85 -21.36
CA VAL A 282 0.03 3.01 -20.45
C VAL A 282 1.29 3.88 -20.53
N ALA A 283 2.48 3.28 -20.55
CA ALA A 283 3.75 4.02 -20.59
C ALA A 283 4.00 4.74 -21.92
N GLU A 284 3.52 4.21 -23.05
CA GLU A 284 3.64 4.84 -24.37
C GLU A 284 2.57 5.91 -24.63
N GLY A 285 1.69 6.21 -23.67
CA GLY A 285 0.56 7.13 -23.88
C GLY A 285 -0.40 6.64 -24.97
N ARG A 286 -0.35 5.35 -25.32
CA ARG A 286 -1.23 4.69 -26.28
C ARG A 286 -2.55 4.24 -25.66
N ASP A 287 -2.68 4.34 -24.33
CA ASP A 287 -3.97 4.33 -23.66
C ASP A 287 -4.71 5.66 -23.88
N GLY A 288 -4.86 6.05 -25.15
CA GLY A 288 -5.67 7.19 -25.59
C GLY A 288 -7.16 6.85 -25.50
N ARG A 289 -7.61 6.36 -24.36
CA ARG A 289 -9.03 6.09 -24.12
C ARG A 289 -9.66 7.33 -23.52
N GLU A 290 -10.36 8.09 -24.36
CA GLU A 290 -11.51 8.87 -23.90
C GLU A 290 -12.59 7.87 -23.45
N CYS A 291 -12.39 7.18 -22.32
CA CYS A 291 -13.39 6.31 -21.71
C CYS A 291 -13.69 6.77 -20.29
N ARG A 292 -14.96 6.65 -19.89
CA ARG A 292 -15.44 7.04 -18.56
C ARG A 292 -15.17 5.92 -17.56
N MET A 293 -14.36 6.23 -16.56
CA MET A 293 -14.08 5.33 -15.43
C MET A 293 -15.33 5.08 -14.57
N PRO A 294 -15.46 3.90 -13.93
CA PRO A 294 -16.49 3.61 -12.94
C PRO A 294 -16.58 4.67 -11.83
N THR A 295 -17.78 5.07 -11.42
CA THR A 295 -18.01 6.01 -10.30
C THR A 295 -18.86 5.37 -9.21
N ASP A 296 -18.90 5.98 -8.01
CA ASP A 296 -19.68 5.43 -6.88
C ASP A 296 -21.19 5.35 -7.20
N ASP A 297 -21.72 6.36 -7.91
CA ASP A 297 -23.12 6.41 -8.33
C ASP A 297 -23.41 5.53 -9.56
N ASN A 298 -22.37 5.21 -10.35
CA ASN A 298 -22.47 4.38 -11.55
C ASN A 298 -21.29 3.40 -11.66
N PRO A 299 -21.27 2.33 -10.85
CA PRO A 299 -20.16 1.39 -10.79
C PRO A 299 -19.88 0.70 -12.14
N PHE A 300 -20.89 0.56 -13.00
CA PHE A 300 -20.77 -0.10 -14.29
C PHE A 300 -20.53 0.87 -15.46
N GLY A 301 -20.49 2.19 -15.20
CA GLY A 301 -20.33 3.20 -16.25
C GLY A 301 -21.49 3.28 -17.26
N ASN A 302 -22.60 2.58 -17.01
CA ASN A 302 -23.74 2.47 -17.90
C ASN A 302 -24.30 3.86 -18.25
N PHE A 303 -24.78 4.03 -19.49
CA PHE A 303 -25.42 5.27 -19.88
C PHE A 303 -26.72 5.48 -19.07
N MET A 304 -26.83 6.61 -18.36
CA MET A 304 -27.99 6.96 -17.55
C MET A 304 -28.90 7.96 -18.26
N VAL A 305 -30.17 8.06 -17.85
CA VAL A 305 -31.10 9.06 -18.41
C VAL A 305 -30.62 10.50 -18.14
N THR A 306 -29.87 10.73 -17.06
CA THR A 306 -29.25 12.02 -16.76
C THR A 306 -28.09 12.36 -17.69
N ASP A 307 -27.53 11.38 -18.40
CA ASP A 307 -26.43 11.58 -19.34
C ASP A 307 -26.91 12.09 -20.71
N PHE A 308 -28.24 12.19 -20.96
CA PHE A 308 -28.78 12.75 -22.22
C PHE A 308 -28.45 14.22 -22.45
N ASP A 309 -28.12 14.96 -21.38
CA ASP A 309 -27.74 16.38 -21.46
C ASP A 309 -26.28 16.58 -21.92
N ASP A 310 -25.50 15.49 -22.03
CA ASP A 310 -24.09 15.49 -22.47
C ASP A 310 -23.89 14.60 -23.72
N PRO A 311 -24.09 15.15 -24.94
CA PRO A 311 -23.98 14.41 -26.20
C PRO A 311 -22.58 13.85 -26.49
N ASP A 312 -21.54 14.50 -25.95
CA ASP A 312 -20.13 14.18 -26.20
C ASP A 312 -19.53 13.30 -25.08
N ARG A 313 -20.38 12.74 -24.21
CA ARG A 313 -19.96 11.83 -23.14
C ARG A 313 -19.16 10.65 -23.70
N PRO A 314 -17.94 10.40 -23.21
CA PRO A 314 -17.14 9.27 -23.64
C PRO A 314 -17.79 7.92 -23.28
N PRO A 315 -17.54 6.85 -24.06
CA PRO A 315 -18.02 5.51 -23.75
C PRO A 315 -17.48 5.01 -22.41
N ALA A 316 -18.16 4.06 -21.77
CA ALA A 316 -17.61 3.40 -20.58
C ALA A 316 -16.36 2.59 -20.95
N CYS A 317 -15.41 2.49 -20.02
CA CYS A 317 -14.24 1.64 -20.21
C CYS A 317 -14.64 0.15 -20.31
N ASP A 318 -13.81 -0.64 -21.00
CA ASP A 318 -14.03 -2.07 -21.15
C ASP A 318 -14.12 -2.74 -19.76
N PRO A 319 -15.21 -3.48 -19.45
CA PRO A 319 -15.39 -4.10 -18.14
C PRO A 319 -14.24 -5.03 -17.74
N GLU A 320 -13.60 -5.71 -18.70
CA GLU A 320 -12.46 -6.58 -18.42
C GLU A 320 -11.24 -5.80 -17.92
N ASP A 321 -11.13 -4.53 -18.33
CA ASP A 321 -10.00 -3.68 -17.99
C ASP A 321 -10.14 -2.95 -16.66
N VAL A 322 -11.38 -2.71 -16.20
CA VAL A 322 -11.70 -1.96 -14.97
C VAL A 322 -12.49 -2.79 -13.95
N GLN A 323 -12.44 -4.12 -14.04
CA GLN A 323 -13.23 -5.03 -13.20
C GLN A 323 -12.98 -4.81 -11.70
N GLU A 324 -11.72 -4.58 -11.28
CA GLU A 324 -11.38 -4.34 -9.88
C GLU A 324 -12.02 -3.04 -9.36
N GLU A 325 -12.05 -1.98 -10.18
CA GLU A 325 -12.70 -0.73 -9.84
C GLU A 325 -14.23 -0.82 -9.84
N ILE A 326 -14.82 -1.61 -10.74
CA ILE A 326 -16.27 -1.90 -10.75
C ILE A 326 -16.64 -2.59 -9.44
N ASP A 327 -15.92 -3.66 -9.09
CA ASP A 327 -16.19 -4.46 -7.90
C ASP A 327 -16.02 -3.63 -6.63
N SER A 328 -14.93 -2.86 -6.54
CA SER A 328 -14.68 -2.02 -5.36
C SER A 328 -15.78 -0.99 -5.12
N LYS A 329 -16.36 -0.41 -6.18
CA LYS A 329 -17.42 0.61 -6.06
C LYS A 329 -18.80 -0.02 -5.87
N PHE A 330 -19.09 -1.12 -6.56
CA PHE A 330 -20.34 -1.84 -6.45
C PHE A 330 -20.54 -2.44 -5.05
N TYR A 331 -19.47 -3.01 -4.45
CA TYR A 331 -19.56 -3.65 -3.14
C TYR A 331 -19.37 -2.70 -1.95
N LYS A 332 -19.06 -1.42 -2.17
CA LYS A 332 -18.76 -0.44 -1.11
C LYS A 332 -19.87 -0.29 -0.05
N ASN A 333 -21.14 -0.44 -0.46
CA ASN A 333 -22.31 -0.28 0.42
C ASN A 333 -23.24 -1.51 0.44
N LEU A 334 -22.80 -2.66 -0.08
CA LEU A 334 -23.62 -3.86 -0.16
C LEU A 334 -23.36 -4.77 1.04
N TYR A 335 -24.41 -5.12 1.79
CA TYR A 335 -24.30 -6.06 2.91
C TYR A 335 -23.99 -7.46 2.36
N ARG A 336 -22.75 -7.93 2.57
CA ARG A 336 -22.33 -9.26 2.16
C ARG A 336 -22.61 -10.25 3.28
N ASN A 337 -23.29 -11.34 2.96
CA ASN A 337 -23.45 -12.44 3.90
C ASN A 337 -22.09 -13.15 4.06
N VAL A 338 -21.61 -13.27 5.29
CA VAL A 338 -20.24 -13.74 5.59
C VAL A 338 -20.04 -15.21 5.20
N ASP A 339 -21.14 -15.96 5.06
CA ASP A 339 -21.16 -17.37 4.69
C ASP A 339 -21.15 -17.63 3.17
N ASP A 340 -21.30 -16.59 2.33
CA ASP A 340 -21.31 -16.74 0.87
C ASP A 340 -19.90 -16.58 0.27
N LEU A 341 -19.08 -17.61 0.47
CA LEU A 341 -17.69 -17.69 0.01
C LEU A 341 -17.53 -17.59 -1.53
N TYR A 342 -18.60 -17.85 -2.30
CA TYR A 342 -18.58 -17.88 -3.76
C TYR A 342 -19.49 -16.81 -4.39
N GLU A 343 -19.99 -15.87 -3.59
CA GLU A 343 -20.81 -14.72 -4.01
C GLU A 343 -22.05 -15.09 -4.85
N LYS A 344 -22.57 -16.31 -4.66
CA LYS A 344 -23.64 -16.88 -5.48
C LYS A 344 -25.01 -16.29 -5.17
N GLU A 345 -25.20 -15.75 -3.97
CA GLU A 345 -26.45 -15.18 -3.47
C GLU A 345 -26.48 -13.64 -3.54
N SER A 346 -25.43 -13.00 -4.06
CA SER A 346 -25.42 -11.55 -4.22
C SER A 346 -26.36 -11.09 -5.34
N SER A 347 -26.98 -9.93 -5.15
CA SER A 347 -27.79 -9.22 -6.15
C SER A 347 -27.01 -8.82 -7.42
N ALA A 348 -25.71 -9.12 -7.49
CA ALA A 348 -24.83 -8.83 -8.63
C ALA A 348 -25.36 -9.39 -9.97
N ARG A 349 -26.12 -10.50 -9.96
CA ARG A 349 -26.72 -11.06 -11.20
C ARG A 349 -27.70 -10.11 -11.90
N GLN A 350 -28.19 -9.09 -11.21
CA GLN A 350 -29.14 -8.12 -11.78
C GLN A 350 -28.46 -6.94 -12.47
N PHE A 351 -27.14 -6.76 -12.27
CA PHE A 351 -26.41 -5.62 -12.80
C PHE A 351 -25.31 -6.09 -13.75
N TYR A 352 -25.32 -5.55 -14.96
CA TYR A 352 -24.34 -5.83 -16.00
C TYR A 352 -24.05 -4.55 -16.78
N THR A 353 -22.89 -4.51 -17.42
CA THR A 353 -22.50 -3.43 -18.32
C THR A 353 -23.28 -3.54 -19.63
N ASN A 354 -23.93 -2.46 -20.03
CA ASN A 354 -24.69 -2.40 -21.28
C ASN A 354 -23.73 -2.36 -22.47
N PRO A 355 -24.08 -3.00 -23.61
CA PRO A 355 -23.25 -2.97 -24.80
C PRO A 355 -23.19 -1.59 -25.48
N VAL A 356 -24.17 -0.73 -25.21
CA VAL A 356 -24.18 0.66 -25.69
C VAL A 356 -23.94 1.58 -24.50
N THR A 357 -22.80 2.28 -24.52
CA THR A 357 -22.33 3.12 -23.40
C THR A 357 -22.20 4.60 -23.78
N ALA A 358 -22.57 4.98 -25.01
CA ALA A 358 -22.60 6.35 -25.52
C ALA A 358 -24.01 6.73 -26.02
N VAL A 359 -24.28 8.04 -26.18
CA VAL A 359 -25.59 8.59 -26.58
C VAL A 359 -26.01 8.08 -27.96
N CYS A 360 -25.08 8.09 -28.92
CA CYS A 360 -25.28 7.59 -30.27
C CYS A 360 -24.48 6.30 -30.45
N ASN A 361 -25.16 5.21 -30.83
CA ASN A 361 -24.47 3.98 -31.20
C ASN A 361 -23.81 4.12 -32.58
N ASP A 362 -22.59 3.59 -32.76
CA ASP A 362 -21.98 3.53 -34.09
C ASP A 362 -22.64 2.43 -34.92
N GLN A 363 -23.72 2.81 -35.61
CA GLN A 363 -24.48 1.91 -36.48
C GLN A 363 -23.65 1.44 -37.69
N VAL A 364 -22.64 2.21 -38.09
CA VAL A 364 -21.80 1.90 -39.26
C VAL A 364 -20.80 0.82 -38.89
N GLU A 365 -20.16 0.92 -37.74
CA GLU A 365 -19.27 -0.12 -37.21
C GLU A 365 -20.05 -1.40 -36.87
N PHE A 366 -21.22 -1.28 -36.25
CA PHE A 366 -22.09 -2.43 -35.99
C PHE A 366 -22.51 -3.15 -37.29
N ALA A 367 -22.92 -2.38 -38.31
CA ALA A 367 -23.25 -2.96 -39.62
C ALA A 367 -22.02 -3.60 -40.27
N ARG A 368 -20.84 -2.98 -40.20
CA ARG A 368 -19.59 -3.61 -40.69
C ARG A 368 -19.29 -4.91 -39.96
N SER A 369 -19.38 -4.94 -38.63
CA SER A 369 -19.16 -6.14 -37.82
C SER A 369 -20.12 -7.28 -38.21
N LEU A 370 -21.40 -6.97 -38.44
CA LEU A 370 -22.39 -7.95 -38.88
C LEU A 370 -22.17 -8.46 -40.31
N TYR A 371 -21.80 -7.59 -41.25
CA TYR A 371 -21.83 -7.89 -42.68
C TYR A 371 -20.46 -8.11 -43.34
N GLN A 372 -19.33 -7.71 -42.72
CA GLN A 372 -18.00 -7.94 -43.28
C GLN A 372 -17.52 -9.39 -43.14
N ASP A 373 -18.10 -10.18 -42.24
CA ASP A 373 -17.64 -11.54 -41.92
C ASP A 373 -18.53 -12.68 -42.47
N MET A 374 -19.26 -12.41 -43.57
CA MET A 374 -20.05 -13.43 -44.28
C MET A 374 -19.18 -14.48 -45.01
N GLY A 375 -17.86 -14.25 -45.12
CA GLY A 375 -16.91 -15.17 -45.77
C GLY A 375 -16.29 -16.22 -44.84
N SER A 376 -16.22 -15.98 -43.51
CA SER A 376 -15.45 -16.85 -42.60
C SER A 376 -16.28 -17.66 -41.61
N ARG A 377 -17.55 -17.30 -41.33
CA ARG A 377 -18.40 -17.99 -40.34
C ARG A 377 -19.15 -19.24 -40.85
N ARG A 378 -18.62 -19.95 -41.84
CA ARG A 378 -19.04 -21.34 -42.13
C ARG A 378 -18.02 -22.31 -41.55
N ARG A 379 -17.93 -22.39 -40.22
CA ARG A 379 -17.38 -23.51 -39.43
C ARG A 379 -17.28 -23.04 -37.98
N HIS A 380 -18.35 -23.21 -37.21
CA HIS A 380 -18.38 -23.57 -35.79
C HIS A 380 -19.81 -23.35 -35.34
N GLY A 381 -20.60 -24.42 -35.45
CA GLY A 381 -21.92 -24.46 -34.83
C GLY A 381 -21.80 -24.86 -33.37
N MET A 382 -22.51 -24.14 -32.50
CA MET A 382 -23.35 -24.64 -31.41
C MET A 382 -24.39 -23.53 -31.20
N ALA A 383 -25.64 -23.68 -31.66
CA ALA A 383 -26.72 -24.47 -31.07
C ALA A 383 -27.05 -24.01 -29.65
N TYR A 384 -28.12 -23.19 -29.59
CA TYR A 384 -29.06 -22.87 -28.51
C TYR A 384 -28.71 -23.18 -27.07
#